data_AF-A0A1F7LSG9-F1
#
_entry.id   AF-A0A1F7LSG9-F1
#
_cell.length_a   1.000
_cell.length_b   1.000
_cell.length_c   1.000
_cell.angle_alpha   90.00
_cell.angle_beta   90.00
_cell.angle_gamma   90.00
#
_symmetry.space_group_name_H-M   'P 1'
#
loop_
_entity.id
_entity.type
_entity.pdbx_description
1 polymer ?
#
loop_
_entity_poly.entity_id
_entity_poly.type
_entity_poly.pdbx_seq_one_letter_code
_entity_poly.pdbx_strand_id
1 'polypeptide(L)'
;MKSALVATFQDFRRILGVCPCCGEVFRLTDLMIAYRAKPAVTWLDSLEADEGRQQRVEDRFAEDEQRIRELAKERGRRALPRLLREAEPLFACRGYFAHDVKPLFDPVDYIVFDGMNASPAVTRIVLFDGPALGHARERVQRSIQRALEAGNCEWKTVRMGKDGRIQPERGR
;
A
#
# COMPACT_ATOMS: atom_id res chain seq x y z
N MET A 1 -11.24 36.17 -54.42
CA MET A 1 -11.22 34.72 -54.72
C MET A 1 -10.38 34.03 -53.67
N LYS A 2 -10.96 33.17 -52.82
CA LYS A 2 -10.16 32.32 -51.92
C LYS A 2 -9.32 31.41 -52.81
N SER A 3 -8.00 31.54 -52.76
CA SER A 3 -7.07 30.82 -53.64
C SER A 3 -7.27 29.31 -53.49
N ALA A 4 -7.31 28.58 -54.60
CA ALA A 4 -7.49 27.11 -54.62
C ALA A 4 -6.58 26.37 -53.63
N LEU A 5 -5.39 26.93 -53.42
CA LEU A 5 -4.38 26.51 -52.46
C LEU A 5 -4.91 26.45 -51.01
N VAL A 6 -5.74 27.41 -50.58
CA VAL A 6 -6.36 27.42 -49.24
C VAL A 6 -7.42 26.32 -49.11
N ALA A 7 -8.15 26.00 -50.19
CA ALA A 7 -9.12 24.91 -50.18
C ALA A 7 -8.39 23.55 -50.08
N THR A 8 -7.30 23.36 -50.83
CA THR A 8 -6.46 22.15 -50.76
C THR A 8 -5.87 21.94 -49.35
N PHE A 9 -5.42 23.02 -48.68
CA PHE A 9 -4.96 22.93 -47.29
C PHE A 9 -6.08 22.59 -46.29
N GLN A 10 -7.34 22.93 -46.57
CA GLN A 10 -8.47 22.49 -45.74
C GLN A 10 -8.79 21.00 -45.94
N ASP A 11 -8.63 20.48 -47.15
CA ASP A 11 -8.80 19.04 -47.43
C ASP A 11 -7.71 18.18 -46.76
N PHE A 12 -6.50 18.71 -46.55
CA PHE A 12 -5.44 18.03 -45.80
C PHE A 12 -5.78 17.73 -44.33
N ARG A 13 -6.87 18.27 -43.78
CA ARG A 13 -7.42 17.85 -42.47
C ARG A 13 -8.24 16.57 -42.50
N ARG A 14 -8.71 16.15 -43.68
CA ARG A 14 -9.39 14.86 -43.88
C ARG A 14 -8.39 13.73 -44.10
N ILE A 15 -7.13 14.06 -44.39
CA ILE A 15 -6.06 13.09 -44.58
C ILE A 15 -5.50 12.73 -43.21
N LEU A 16 -5.87 11.55 -42.74
CA LEU A 16 -5.31 10.91 -41.56
C LEU A 16 -4.09 10.09 -42.00
N GLY A 17 -2.96 10.33 -41.34
CA GLY A 17 -1.76 9.51 -41.44
C GLY A 17 -1.69 8.54 -40.28
N VAL A 18 -0.98 7.43 -40.46
CA VAL A 18 -0.67 6.46 -39.39
C VAL A 18 0.85 6.42 -39.26
N CYS A 19 1.42 6.64 -38.06
CA CYS A 19 2.86 6.52 -37.92
C CYS A 19 3.27 5.05 -38.13
N PRO A 20 4.21 4.74 -39.03
CA PRO A 20 4.75 3.39 -39.17
C PRO A 20 5.57 2.95 -37.93
N CYS A 21 5.89 3.87 -37.04
CA CYS A 21 6.69 3.66 -35.83
C CYS A 21 5.87 3.17 -34.62
N CYS A 22 4.71 3.78 -34.38
CA CYS A 22 3.88 3.56 -33.18
C CYS A 22 2.41 3.25 -33.50
N GLY A 23 1.99 3.30 -34.76
CA GLY A 23 0.60 3.06 -35.17
C GLY A 23 -0.36 4.19 -34.82
N GLU A 24 0.13 5.31 -34.29
CA GLU A 24 -0.70 6.45 -33.90
C GLU A 24 -1.26 7.17 -35.12
N VAL A 25 -2.55 7.51 -35.05
CA VAL A 25 -3.25 8.25 -36.10
C VAL A 25 -3.06 9.74 -35.87
N PHE A 26 -2.54 10.46 -36.86
CA PHE A 26 -2.30 11.89 -36.78
C PHE A 26 -2.87 12.61 -38.01
N ARG A 27 -3.21 13.89 -37.90
CA ARG A 27 -3.64 14.70 -39.05
C ARG A 27 -2.42 15.32 -39.70
N LEU A 28 -2.44 15.47 -41.02
CA LEU A 28 -1.35 16.14 -41.74
C LEU A 28 -1.12 17.60 -41.27
N THR A 29 -2.13 18.22 -40.65
CA THR A 29 -2.04 19.57 -40.06
C THR A 29 -1.31 19.60 -38.70
N ASP A 30 -1.26 18.48 -37.98
CA ASP A 30 -0.58 18.35 -36.68
C ASP A 30 0.95 18.44 -36.84
N LEU A 31 1.45 18.17 -38.06
CA LEU A 31 2.83 18.40 -38.49
C LEU A 31 3.18 19.90 -38.67
N MET A 32 2.34 20.81 -38.18
CA MET A 32 2.55 22.27 -38.17
C MET A 32 2.74 22.90 -39.56
N ILE A 33 2.21 22.30 -40.62
CA ILE A 33 2.10 22.94 -41.95
C ILE A 33 0.88 23.87 -41.93
N ALA A 34 1.00 25.02 -41.25
CA ALA A 34 -0.08 25.99 -41.12
C ALA A 34 0.33 27.36 -41.66
N TYR A 35 -0.45 27.90 -42.61
CA TYR A 35 -0.25 29.24 -43.14
C TYR A 35 -1.12 30.25 -42.37
N ARG A 36 -0.45 31.07 -41.53
CA ARG A 36 -0.92 32.33 -40.88
C ARG A 36 -2.20 32.33 -40.01
N ALA A 37 -3.13 31.38 -40.11
CA ALA A 37 -4.39 31.40 -39.34
C ALA A 37 -4.60 30.11 -38.53
N LYS A 38 -5.17 30.26 -37.32
CA LYS A 38 -5.52 29.13 -36.47
C LYS A 38 -6.55 28.24 -37.19
N PRO A 39 -6.32 26.92 -37.23
CA PRO A 39 -7.26 25.98 -37.76
C PRO A 39 -8.69 26.08 -37.20
N ALA A 40 -9.71 25.99 -38.06
CA ALA A 40 -11.10 25.77 -37.63
C ALA A 40 -11.25 24.45 -36.86
N VAL A 41 -12.10 24.43 -35.83
CA VAL A 41 -12.36 23.25 -35.00
C VAL A 41 -13.03 22.14 -35.83
N THR A 42 -12.59 20.91 -35.64
CA THR A 42 -13.09 19.69 -36.31
C THR A 42 -13.75 18.73 -35.30
N TRP A 43 -14.39 17.68 -35.81
CA TRP A 43 -15.02 16.65 -34.96
C TRP A 43 -13.99 15.92 -34.07
N LEU A 44 -12.76 15.71 -34.57
CA LEU A 44 -11.73 15.02 -33.81
C LEU A 44 -11.19 15.89 -32.66
N ASP A 45 -11.15 17.23 -32.82
CA ASP A 45 -10.84 18.15 -31.72
C ASP A 45 -11.88 18.09 -30.60
N SER A 46 -13.14 17.83 -30.96
CA SER A 46 -14.22 17.65 -30.00
C SER A 46 -14.07 16.31 -29.28
N LEU A 47 -13.74 15.24 -29.99
CA LEU A 47 -13.48 13.91 -29.41
C LEU A 47 -12.29 13.92 -28.45
N GLU A 48 -11.15 14.50 -28.84
CA GLU A 48 -9.96 14.64 -27.97
C GLU A 48 -10.29 15.48 -26.72
N ALA A 49 -11.10 16.53 -26.86
CA ALA A 49 -11.55 17.33 -25.73
C ALA A 49 -12.48 16.54 -24.80
N ASP A 50 -13.29 15.62 -25.33
CA ASP A 50 -14.20 14.76 -24.57
C ASP A 50 -13.41 13.68 -23.83
N GLU A 51 -12.48 13.01 -24.50
CA GLU A 51 -11.52 12.06 -23.90
C GLU A 51 -10.72 12.73 -22.78
N GLY A 52 -10.19 13.93 -23.03
CA GLY A 52 -9.47 14.70 -22.03
C GLY A 52 -10.35 15.18 -20.86
N ARG A 53 -11.68 15.28 -21.02
CA ARG A 53 -12.61 15.51 -19.91
C ARG A 53 -12.86 14.22 -19.14
N GLN A 54 -13.03 13.10 -19.82
CA GLN A 54 -13.24 11.80 -19.22
C GLN A 54 -12.03 11.39 -18.36
N GLN A 55 -10.81 11.50 -18.89
CA GLN A 55 -9.58 11.20 -18.15
C GLN A 55 -9.49 12.01 -16.85
N ARG A 56 -9.82 13.31 -16.90
CA ARG A 56 -9.82 14.18 -15.70
C ARG A 56 -10.87 13.81 -14.66
N VAL A 57 -11.95 13.15 -15.07
CA VAL A 57 -12.97 12.64 -14.15
C VAL A 57 -12.49 11.33 -13.55
N GLU A 58 -11.92 10.44 -14.35
CA GLU A 58 -11.34 9.16 -13.90
C GLU A 58 -10.20 9.38 -12.90
N ASP A 59 -9.27 10.29 -13.18
CA ASP A 59 -8.17 10.62 -12.27
C ASP A 59 -8.71 11.13 -10.92
N ARG A 60 -9.69 12.05 -10.95
CA ARG A 60 -10.34 12.56 -9.73
C ARG A 60 -11.06 11.47 -8.95
N PHE A 61 -11.74 10.56 -9.66
CA PHE A 61 -12.42 9.44 -9.03
C PHE A 61 -11.41 8.49 -8.36
N ALA A 62 -10.29 8.20 -9.02
CA ALA A 62 -9.23 7.37 -8.45
C ALA A 62 -8.61 8.00 -7.19
N GLU A 63 -8.36 9.31 -7.20
CA GLU A 63 -7.89 10.04 -6.02
C GLU A 63 -8.91 10.00 -4.86
N ASP A 64 -10.19 10.19 -5.17
CA ASP A 64 -11.27 10.14 -4.18
C ASP A 64 -11.45 8.72 -3.63
N GLU A 65 -11.38 7.68 -4.47
CA GLU A 65 -11.42 6.28 -4.06
C GLU A 65 -10.28 5.97 -3.08
N GLN A 66 -9.05 6.34 -3.43
CA GLN A 66 -7.88 6.16 -2.55
C GLN A 66 -8.09 6.86 -1.21
N ARG A 67 -8.57 8.10 -1.23
CA ARG A 67 -8.85 8.87 -0.01
C ARG A 67 -9.90 8.19 0.86
N ILE A 68 -11.02 7.76 0.27
CA ILE A 68 -12.10 7.06 0.97
C ILE A 68 -11.57 5.74 1.56
N ARG A 69 -10.75 5.00 0.82
CA ARG A 69 -10.16 3.73 1.26
C ARG A 69 -9.23 3.92 2.46
N GLU A 70 -8.38 4.94 2.45
CA GLU A 70 -7.51 5.26 3.58
C GLU A 70 -8.32 5.72 4.80
N LEU A 71 -9.33 6.57 4.59
CA LEU A 71 -10.25 6.97 5.67
C LEU A 71 -10.99 5.77 6.27
N ALA A 72 -11.44 4.82 5.44
CA ALA A 72 -12.10 3.60 5.90
C ALA A 72 -11.14 2.71 6.71
N LYS A 73 -9.89 2.54 6.25
CA LYS A 73 -8.84 1.83 7.00
C LYS A 73 -8.58 2.48 8.35
N GLU A 74 -8.46 3.80 8.40
CA GLU A 74 -8.20 4.53 9.64
C GLU A 74 -9.40 4.44 10.61
N ARG A 75 -10.62 4.58 10.11
CA ARG A 75 -11.85 4.35 10.90
C ARG A 75 -11.88 2.93 11.46
N GLY A 76 -11.54 1.93 10.65
CA GLY A 76 -11.41 0.54 11.07
C GLY A 76 -10.38 0.38 12.20
N ARG A 77 -9.19 0.95 12.03
CA ARG A 77 -8.13 0.95 13.06
C ARG A 77 -8.59 1.60 14.37
N ARG A 78 -9.32 2.71 14.30
CA ARG A 78 -9.84 3.41 15.49
C ARG A 78 -10.97 2.62 16.19
N ALA A 79 -11.79 1.89 15.45
CA ALA A 79 -12.86 1.06 16.00
C ALA A 79 -12.36 -0.28 16.58
N LEU A 80 -11.26 -0.81 16.03
CA LEU A 80 -10.73 -2.14 16.35
C LEU A 80 -10.45 -2.36 17.86
N PRO A 81 -9.86 -1.43 18.63
CA PRO A 81 -9.66 -1.63 20.06
C PRO A 81 -10.95 -1.86 20.86
N ARG A 82 -12.07 -1.26 20.44
CA ARG A 82 -13.37 -1.46 21.11
C ARG A 82 -13.91 -2.85 20.78
N LEU A 83 -13.91 -3.23 19.50
CA LEU A 83 -14.38 -4.54 19.05
C LEU A 83 -13.55 -5.69 19.64
N LEU A 84 -12.23 -5.52 19.73
CA LEU A 84 -11.34 -6.53 20.30
C LEU A 84 -11.54 -6.72 21.80
N ARG A 85 -11.89 -5.66 22.55
CA ARG A 85 -12.22 -5.83 23.98
C ARG A 85 -13.43 -6.73 24.19
N GLU A 86 -14.39 -6.69 23.28
CA GLU A 86 -15.59 -7.53 23.33
C GLU A 86 -15.30 -8.96 22.84
N ALA A 87 -14.53 -9.10 21.77
CA ALA A 87 -14.26 -10.40 21.13
C ALA A 87 -13.13 -11.20 21.81
N GLU A 88 -12.17 -10.53 22.44
CA GLU A 88 -10.95 -11.12 22.99
C GLU A 88 -10.64 -10.47 24.36
N PRO A 89 -11.15 -11.03 25.47
CA PRO A 89 -10.97 -10.44 26.78
C PRO A 89 -9.59 -10.73 27.39
N LEU A 90 -8.85 -11.74 26.94
CA LEU A 90 -7.65 -12.23 27.63
C LEU A 90 -6.49 -11.21 27.57
N PHE A 91 -6.26 -10.61 26.41
CA PHE A 91 -5.27 -9.56 26.20
C PHE A 91 -5.84 -8.19 26.51
N ALA A 92 -7.08 -7.94 26.10
CA ALA A 92 -7.68 -6.62 26.18
C ALA A 92 -7.95 -6.16 27.62
N CYS A 93 -8.37 -7.06 28.53
CA CYS A 93 -8.51 -6.74 29.95
C CYS A 93 -7.16 -6.42 30.64
N ARG A 94 -6.04 -6.85 30.06
CA ARG A 94 -4.68 -6.57 30.55
C ARG A 94 -4.05 -5.34 29.90
N GLY A 95 -4.81 -4.62 29.08
CA GLY A 95 -4.35 -3.40 28.42
C GLY A 95 -3.51 -3.64 27.16
N TYR A 96 -3.43 -4.88 26.67
CA TYR A 96 -2.73 -5.20 25.43
C TYR A 96 -3.67 -5.15 24.23
N PHE A 97 -3.16 -4.68 23.10
CA PHE A 97 -3.88 -4.71 21.84
C PHE A 97 -3.67 -6.08 21.17
N ALA A 98 -4.75 -6.82 20.87
CA ALA A 98 -4.62 -8.20 20.36
C ALA A 98 -3.82 -8.29 19.05
N HIS A 99 -3.79 -7.22 18.24
CA HIS A 99 -3.02 -7.17 16.99
C HIS A 99 -1.49 -7.05 17.21
N ASP A 100 -1.08 -6.65 18.43
CA ASP A 100 0.32 -6.63 18.85
C ASP A 100 0.80 -8.00 19.36
N VAL A 101 -0.10 -8.97 19.48
CA VAL A 101 0.18 -10.31 20.00
C VAL A 101 0.51 -11.27 18.84
N LYS A 102 1.56 -12.07 19.00
CA LYS A 102 1.96 -13.14 18.08
C LYS A 102 2.07 -14.46 18.84
N PRO A 103 1.57 -15.58 18.28
CA PRO A 103 1.78 -16.89 18.89
C PRO A 103 3.26 -17.27 18.79
N LEU A 104 3.81 -17.76 19.90
CA LEU A 104 5.17 -18.30 20.00
C LEU A 104 5.14 -19.80 20.36
N PHE A 105 4.06 -20.28 20.98
CA PHE A 105 3.80 -21.67 21.38
C PHE A 105 4.69 -22.20 22.51
N ASP A 106 5.54 -23.19 22.26
CA ASP A 106 6.45 -23.71 23.28
C ASP A 106 7.79 -22.97 23.16
N PRO A 107 8.38 -22.45 24.25
CA PRO A 107 8.02 -22.63 25.66
C PRO A 107 7.09 -21.55 26.25
N VAL A 108 6.64 -20.58 25.45
CA VAL A 108 5.79 -19.45 25.89
C VAL A 108 4.69 -19.25 24.86
N ASP A 109 3.42 -19.26 25.28
CA ASP A 109 2.28 -19.28 24.35
C ASP A 109 2.29 -18.08 23.37
N TYR A 110 2.58 -16.88 23.87
CA TYR A 110 2.51 -15.64 23.09
C TYR A 110 3.66 -14.66 23.39
N ILE A 111 3.98 -13.84 22.40
CA ILE A 111 4.82 -12.66 22.53
C ILE A 111 4.00 -11.41 22.14
N VAL A 112 4.07 -10.37 22.97
CA VAL A 112 3.38 -9.10 22.74
C VAL A 112 4.40 -8.02 22.41
N PHE A 113 4.30 -7.44 21.22
CA PHE A 113 5.09 -6.28 20.80
C PHE A 113 4.30 -5.01 21.07
N ASP A 114 4.27 -4.60 22.33
CA ASP A 114 3.37 -3.53 22.77
C ASP A 114 3.70 -2.18 22.10
N GLY A 115 2.70 -1.62 21.43
CA GLY A 115 2.82 -0.38 20.66
C GLY A 115 3.20 -0.59 19.19
N MET A 116 3.41 -1.83 18.73
CA MET A 116 3.81 -2.12 17.33
C MET A 116 2.83 -1.55 16.29
N ASN A 117 1.52 -1.60 16.56
CA ASN A 117 0.52 -1.07 15.62
C ASN A 117 0.05 0.35 15.95
N ALA A 118 0.46 0.92 17.08
CA ALA A 118 0.04 2.25 17.54
C ALA A 118 1.14 3.31 17.39
N SER A 119 2.41 2.90 17.36
CA SER A 119 3.60 3.76 17.38
C SER A 119 4.60 3.29 16.32
N PRO A 120 5.45 4.18 15.78
CA PRO A 120 6.54 3.78 14.88
C PRO A 120 7.58 2.87 15.52
N ALA A 121 7.61 2.78 16.86
CA ALA A 121 8.53 1.91 17.59
C ALA A 121 7.77 1.08 18.65
N VAL A 122 8.25 -0.15 18.87
CA VAL A 122 7.78 -1.03 19.93
C VAL A 122 8.26 -0.50 21.27
N THR A 123 7.34 -0.30 22.22
CA THR A 123 7.65 0.24 23.55
C THR A 123 8.23 -0.82 24.47
N ARG A 124 7.67 -2.03 24.43
CA ARG A 124 8.11 -3.18 25.22
C ARG A 124 7.77 -4.49 24.53
N ILE A 125 8.56 -5.51 24.82
CA ILE A 125 8.28 -6.89 24.45
C ILE A 125 7.87 -7.63 25.71
N VAL A 126 6.70 -8.28 25.68
CA VAL A 126 6.19 -9.04 26.82
C VAL A 126 6.03 -10.50 26.40
N LEU A 127 6.65 -11.41 27.16
CA LEU A 127 6.33 -12.83 27.07
C LEU A 127 5.05 -13.08 27.86
N PHE A 128 4.03 -13.59 27.17
CA PHE A 128 2.71 -13.80 27.73
C PHE A 128 2.38 -15.28 27.68
N ASP A 129 2.11 -15.86 28.84
CA ASP A 129 1.91 -17.31 28.96
C ASP A 129 0.72 -17.63 29.87
N GLY A 130 0.08 -18.77 29.60
CA GLY A 130 -0.96 -19.30 30.47
C GLY A 130 -0.40 -19.80 31.83
N PRO A 131 -1.28 -20.03 32.83
CA PRO A 131 -0.88 -20.64 34.09
C PRO A 131 -0.22 -22.00 33.87
N ALA A 132 0.83 -22.31 34.64
CA ALA A 132 1.48 -23.62 34.58
C ALA A 132 0.52 -24.76 35.00
N LEU A 133 0.17 -25.62 34.05
CA LEU A 133 -0.54 -26.88 34.33
C LEU A 133 0.46 -27.98 34.71
N GLY A 134 1.10 -27.83 35.88
CA GLY A 134 1.99 -28.83 36.47
C GLY A 134 3.47 -28.41 36.60
N HIS A 135 4.23 -29.20 37.36
CA HIS A 135 5.59 -28.86 37.78
C HIS A 135 6.61 -28.68 36.65
N ALA A 136 6.45 -29.42 35.54
CA ALA A 136 7.35 -29.32 34.40
C ALA A 136 7.27 -27.94 33.74
N ARG A 137 6.05 -27.50 33.39
CA ARG A 137 5.79 -26.18 32.79
C ARG A 137 6.16 -25.05 33.75
N GLU A 138 5.83 -25.20 35.03
CA GLU A 138 6.18 -24.22 36.07
C GLU A 138 7.71 -24.04 36.20
N ARG A 139 8.49 -25.12 36.05
CA ARG A 139 9.96 -25.06 36.06
C ARG A 139 10.49 -24.28 34.85
N VAL A 140 9.93 -24.51 33.66
CA VAL A 140 10.29 -23.79 32.43
C VAL A 140 9.96 -22.30 32.56
N GLN A 141 8.73 -21.95 32.95
CA GLN A 141 8.30 -20.57 33.16
C GLN A 141 9.21 -19.84 34.16
N ARG A 142 9.53 -20.45 35.31
CA ARG A 142 10.47 -19.88 36.29
C ARG A 142 11.89 -19.71 35.73
N SER A 143 12.36 -20.65 34.92
CA SER A 143 13.68 -20.55 34.29
C SER A 143 13.75 -19.35 33.34
N ILE A 144 12.71 -19.15 32.52
CA ILE A 144 12.61 -18.01 31.60
C ILE A 144 12.52 -16.70 32.38
N GLN A 145 11.66 -16.63 33.38
CA GLN A 145 11.52 -15.44 34.23
C GLN A 145 12.86 -15.04 34.86
N ARG A 146 13.60 -16.00 35.43
CA ARG A 146 14.94 -15.73 36.01
C ARG A 146 15.93 -15.23 34.96
N ALA A 147 15.91 -15.79 33.75
CA ALA A 147 16.79 -15.35 32.68
C ALA A 147 16.50 -13.89 32.25
N LEU A 148 15.22 -13.52 32.18
CA LEU A 148 14.79 -12.15 31.89
C LEU A 148 15.18 -11.18 33.01
N GLU A 149 14.91 -11.53 34.27
CA GLU A 149 15.24 -10.71 35.46
C GLU A 149 16.75 -10.50 35.60
N ALA A 150 17.56 -11.49 35.24
CA ALA A 150 19.02 -11.39 35.22
C ALA A 150 19.57 -10.63 33.98
N GLY A 151 18.72 -10.28 33.02
CA GLY A 151 19.15 -9.63 31.78
C GLY A 151 19.90 -10.56 30.82
N ASN A 152 19.79 -11.88 30.98
CA ASN A 152 20.45 -12.90 30.15
C ASN A 152 19.73 -13.08 28.81
N CYS A 153 19.62 -11.99 28.05
CA CYS A 153 18.89 -11.91 26.79
C CYS A 153 19.81 -11.40 25.68
N GLU A 154 19.71 -11.99 24.50
CA GLU A 154 20.46 -11.56 23.32
C GLU A 154 19.50 -11.38 22.15
N TRP A 155 19.62 -10.27 21.42
CA TRP A 155 18.88 -10.06 20.18
C TRP A 155 19.68 -10.56 18.99
N LYS A 156 19.10 -11.48 18.21
CA LYS A 156 19.68 -11.96 16.95
C LYS A 156 18.69 -11.77 15.82
N THR A 157 19.14 -11.11 14.75
CA THR A 157 18.37 -11.02 13.52
C THR A 157 18.76 -12.15 12.60
N VAL A 158 17.75 -12.86 12.09
CA VAL A 158 17.96 -14.04 11.27
C VAL A 158 17.07 -13.95 10.05
N ARG A 159 17.64 -14.21 8.87
CA ARG A 159 16.90 -14.18 7.61
C ARG A 159 16.70 -15.58 7.10
N MET A 160 15.47 -15.90 6.70
CA MET A 160 15.15 -17.15 6.04
C MET A 160 15.29 -16.97 4.54
N GLY A 161 16.20 -17.73 3.92
CA GLY A 161 16.38 -17.77 2.48
C GLY A 161 15.17 -18.40 1.77
N LYS A 162 15.09 -18.21 0.45
CA LYS A 162 14.03 -18.84 -0.38
C LYS A 162 14.09 -20.38 -0.37
N ASP A 163 15.24 -20.93 0.00
CA ASP A 163 15.50 -22.34 0.19
C ASP A 163 15.15 -22.84 1.61
N GLY A 164 14.56 -21.99 2.45
CA GLY A 164 14.24 -22.30 3.84
C GLY A 164 15.47 -22.33 4.76
N ARG A 165 16.67 -22.02 4.26
CA ARG A 165 17.88 -22.00 5.08
C ARG A 165 17.97 -20.71 5.86
N ILE A 166 18.33 -20.88 7.13
CA ILE A 166 18.45 -19.80 8.10
C ILE A 166 19.86 -19.22 7.98
N GLN A 167 19.97 -17.97 7.54
CA GLN A 167 21.25 -17.26 7.49
C GLN A 167 21.26 -16.19 8.60
N PRO A 168 22.18 -16.27 9.57
CA PRO A 168 22.32 -15.22 10.57
C PRO A 168 22.74 -13.94 9.87
N GLU A 169 22.05 -12.84 10.16
CA GLU A 169 22.48 -11.54 9.69
C GLU A 169 23.74 -11.16 10.48
N ARG A 170 24.91 -11.24 9.84
CA ARG A 170 26.15 -10.71 10.42
C ARG A 170 25.98 -9.20 10.52
N GLY A 171 25.73 -8.71 11.73
CA GLY A 171 25.63 -7.28 12.01
C GLY A 171 26.86 -6.54 11.49
N ARG A 172 26.64 -5.32 10.99
CA ARG A 172 27.70 -4.32 10.81
C ARG A 172 28.18 -3.82 12.16
#